data_AF-A0A9R0JK38-F1
#
_entry.id   AF-A0A9R0JK38-F1
#
_cell.length_a   1.000
_cell.length_b   1.000
_cell.length_c   1.000
_cell.angle_alpha   90.00
_cell.angle_beta   90.00
_cell.angle_gamma   90.00
#
_symmetry.space_group_name_H-M   'P 1'
#
loop_
_entity.id
_entity.type
_entity.pdbx_description
1 polymer ?
#
loop_
_entity_poly.entity_id
_entity_poly.type
_entity_poly.pdbx_seq_one_letter_code
_entity_poly.pdbx_strand_id
1 'polypeptide(L)'
;MYTSFLELLDWESYCLGEEHVGYKHLDFPTLKLSVVGGRPFSSGGNQLFRKKLLTARYGVHNMRESADRIHKAATGTPEEHLIIFLAHNGPTGLGSSMDDICGKDWEYGGGDHGDPDLEEAISLLKQSNNYSIPLVTFGHMHKELAYGGLRKMIAFDADNTMYLNGAIVPRVKYPDSGGSVRGFTIVEFASGKITKVAETWVSVIDDKMSLEEEHVLFSNNGEVS
;
A
#
# COMPACT_ATOMS: atom_id res chain seq x y z
N MET A 1 8.07 -16.85 -25.10
CA MET A 1 6.85 -16.52 -24.32
C MET A 1 7.19 -15.89 -22.96
N TYR A 2 8.27 -15.09 -22.85
CA TYR A 2 8.65 -14.34 -21.62
C TYR A 2 8.76 -12.83 -21.86
N THR A 3 8.68 -12.37 -23.11
CA THR A 3 8.80 -10.97 -23.52
C THR A 3 7.57 -10.14 -23.13
N SER A 4 6.37 -10.73 -23.17
CA SER A 4 5.10 -9.99 -22.99
C SER A 4 4.83 -9.49 -21.57
N PHE A 5 5.28 -10.20 -20.53
CA PHE A 5 5.01 -9.79 -19.15
C PHE A 5 5.98 -8.71 -18.65
N LEU A 6 7.24 -8.75 -19.11
CA LEU A 6 8.21 -7.70 -18.82
C LEU A 6 7.84 -6.41 -19.55
N GLU A 7 7.41 -6.51 -20.82
CA GLU A 7 6.89 -5.37 -21.57
C GLU A 7 5.65 -4.74 -20.91
N LEU A 8 4.76 -5.55 -20.31
CA LEU A 8 3.59 -5.05 -19.60
C LEU A 8 3.95 -4.28 -18.32
N LEU A 9 4.87 -4.81 -17.51
CA LEU A 9 5.35 -4.13 -16.29
C LEU A 9 6.13 -2.85 -16.63
N ASP A 10 6.89 -2.90 -17.72
CA ASP A 10 7.61 -1.75 -18.25
C ASP A 10 6.65 -0.69 -18.78
N TRP A 11 5.55 -1.11 -19.41
CA TRP A 11 4.46 -0.26 -19.87
C TRP A 11 3.67 0.37 -18.73
N GLU A 12 3.31 -0.38 -17.69
CA GLU A 12 2.66 0.18 -16.49
C GLU A 12 3.53 1.26 -15.83
N SER A 13 4.83 0.97 -15.70
CA SER A 13 5.81 1.95 -15.19
C SER A 13 5.92 3.18 -16.11
N TYR A 14 5.84 2.98 -17.42
CA TYR A 14 5.86 4.05 -18.42
C TYR A 14 4.60 4.93 -18.37
N CYS A 15 3.42 4.32 -18.20
CA CYS A 15 2.14 5.03 -18.05
C CYS A 15 2.10 5.91 -16.81
N LEU A 16 2.79 5.50 -15.73
CA LEU A 16 2.92 6.28 -14.51
C LEU A 16 3.97 7.39 -14.59
N GLY A 17 4.78 7.47 -15.66
CA GLY A 17 5.67 8.59 -15.95
C GLY A 17 6.46 9.12 -14.74
N GLU A 18 6.32 10.42 -14.48
CA GLU A 18 6.97 11.11 -13.36
C GLU A 18 6.27 10.84 -12.02
N GLU A 19 5.05 10.31 -12.05
CA GLU A 19 4.27 9.91 -10.89
C GLU A 19 4.67 8.52 -10.32
N HIS A 20 5.59 7.79 -10.97
CA HIS A 20 6.11 6.53 -10.47
C HIS A 20 7.06 6.72 -9.27
N VAL A 21 6.58 6.36 -8.07
CA VAL A 21 7.30 6.54 -6.80
C VAL A 21 8.15 5.35 -6.35
N GLY A 22 8.24 4.23 -7.08
CA GLY A 22 9.02 3.08 -6.63
C GLY A 22 10.50 3.40 -6.36
N TYR A 23 10.97 3.20 -5.12
CA TYR A 23 12.27 3.67 -4.60
C TYR A 23 12.54 5.18 -4.78
N LYS A 24 11.48 5.97 -4.87
CA LYS A 24 11.48 7.43 -5.00
C LYS A 24 10.40 8.00 -4.08
N HIS A 25 10.26 9.32 -4.09
CA HIS A 25 9.12 10.00 -3.49
C HIS A 25 8.55 11.02 -4.48
N LEU A 26 7.31 11.44 -4.20
CA LEU A 26 6.66 12.57 -4.84
C LEU A 26 6.15 13.52 -3.76
N ASP A 27 6.50 14.79 -3.88
CA ASP A 27 6.16 15.83 -2.90
C ASP A 27 4.88 16.57 -3.30
N PHE A 28 4.06 16.88 -2.29
CA PHE A 28 2.88 17.71 -2.38
C PHE A 28 3.00 18.88 -1.40
N PRO A 29 3.77 19.94 -1.72
CA PRO A 29 4.10 21.01 -0.77
C PRO A 29 2.88 21.74 -0.21
N THR A 30 1.84 21.93 -1.01
CA THR A 30 0.58 22.57 -0.57
C THR A 30 -0.11 21.77 0.53
N LEU A 31 0.07 20.45 0.55
CA LEU A 31 -0.49 19.54 1.55
C LEU A 31 0.50 19.23 2.69
N LYS A 32 1.76 19.70 2.58
CA LYS A 32 2.88 19.29 3.45
C LYS A 32 2.96 17.76 3.59
N LEU A 33 2.98 17.09 2.46
CA LEU A 33 2.88 15.64 2.37
C LEU A 33 3.78 15.11 1.27
N SER A 34 4.40 13.96 1.49
CA SER A 34 5.17 13.22 0.49
C SER A 34 4.69 11.79 0.41
N VAL A 35 4.57 11.27 -0.81
CA VAL A 35 4.29 9.85 -1.06
C VAL A 35 5.61 9.16 -1.38
N VAL A 36 6.00 8.19 -0.56
CA VAL A 36 7.22 7.40 -0.73
C VAL A 36 6.86 6.00 -1.22
N GLY A 37 7.45 5.57 -2.33
CA GLY A 37 7.18 4.24 -2.87
C GLY A 37 8.08 3.15 -2.27
N GLY A 38 7.47 2.02 -1.95
CA GLY A 38 8.18 0.79 -1.56
C GLY A 38 8.87 0.10 -2.74
N ARG A 39 9.26 -1.16 -2.53
CA ARG A 39 9.91 -1.98 -3.56
C ARG A 39 8.96 -2.26 -4.76
N PRO A 40 9.35 -1.90 -5.99
CA PRO A 40 8.64 -2.32 -7.20
C PRO A 40 8.64 -3.84 -7.35
N PHE A 41 7.57 -4.38 -7.94
CA PHE A 41 7.42 -5.81 -8.19
C PHE A 41 7.47 -6.68 -6.94
N SER A 42 7.19 -6.14 -5.75
CA SER A 42 7.11 -6.99 -4.57
C SER A 42 6.02 -8.05 -4.74
N SER A 43 6.26 -9.24 -4.21
CA SER A 43 5.28 -10.33 -4.13
C SER A 43 5.25 -10.90 -2.71
N GLY A 44 5.60 -10.07 -1.71
CA GLY A 44 5.73 -10.49 -0.33
C GLY A 44 6.90 -11.40 0.00
N GLY A 45 7.12 -11.55 1.31
CA GLY A 45 8.14 -12.42 1.88
C GLY A 45 9.57 -11.90 1.77
N ASN A 46 10.51 -12.76 2.18
CA ASN A 46 11.91 -12.39 2.40
C ASN A 46 12.81 -12.48 1.16
N GLN A 47 12.24 -12.56 -0.05
CA GLN A 47 13.00 -12.69 -1.30
C GLN A 47 12.67 -11.59 -2.29
N LEU A 48 13.69 -11.18 -3.06
CA LEU A 48 13.50 -10.26 -4.18
C LEU A 48 12.83 -10.98 -5.36
N PHE A 49 11.58 -10.65 -5.63
CA PHE A 49 10.92 -11.03 -6.87
C PHE A 49 11.48 -10.23 -8.07
N ARG A 50 11.59 -10.85 -9.24
CA ARG A 50 12.15 -10.25 -10.46
C ARG A 50 13.53 -9.58 -10.27
N LYS A 51 14.43 -10.20 -9.49
CA LYS A 51 15.78 -9.68 -9.20
C LYS A 51 16.54 -9.10 -10.40
N LYS A 52 16.49 -9.74 -11.58
CA LYS A 52 17.15 -9.22 -12.80
C LYS A 52 16.64 -7.82 -13.19
N LEU A 53 15.33 -7.59 -13.08
CA LEU A 53 14.69 -6.31 -13.39
C LEU A 53 15.00 -5.26 -12.33
N LEU A 54 14.95 -5.64 -11.04
CA LEU A 54 15.34 -4.77 -9.93
C LEU A 54 16.80 -4.31 -10.04
N THR A 55 17.71 -5.22 -10.36
CA THR A 55 19.11 -4.89 -10.62
C THR A 55 19.27 -3.97 -11.83
N ALA A 56 18.64 -4.30 -12.97
CA ALA A 56 18.82 -3.52 -14.19
C ALA A 56 18.24 -2.10 -14.10
N ARG A 57 17.08 -1.92 -13.45
CA ARG A 57 16.37 -0.63 -13.38
C ARG A 57 16.74 0.20 -12.16
N TYR A 58 17.00 -0.43 -11.02
CA TYR A 58 17.17 0.24 -9.74
C TYR A 58 18.53 0.00 -9.08
N GLY A 59 19.35 -0.89 -9.64
CA GLY A 59 20.64 -1.25 -9.05
C GLY A 59 20.52 -1.88 -7.67
N VAL A 60 19.42 -2.62 -7.42
CA VAL A 60 19.17 -3.34 -6.16
C VAL A 60 19.46 -4.83 -6.34
N HIS A 61 20.27 -5.39 -5.45
CA HIS A 61 20.75 -6.77 -5.52
C HIS A 61 20.33 -7.64 -4.34
N ASN A 62 19.91 -7.05 -3.22
CA ASN A 62 19.47 -7.76 -2.01
C ASN A 62 18.45 -6.92 -1.21
N MET A 63 17.84 -7.53 -0.18
CA MET A 63 16.81 -6.89 0.64
C MET A 63 17.33 -5.66 1.39
N ARG A 64 18.58 -5.70 1.87
CA ARG A 64 19.20 -4.57 2.56
C ARG A 64 19.33 -3.36 1.64
N GLU A 65 19.85 -3.54 0.44
CA GLU A 65 19.92 -2.46 -0.55
C GLU A 65 18.52 -1.95 -0.93
N SER A 66 17.51 -2.82 -0.91
CA SER A 66 16.10 -2.42 -1.09
C SER A 66 15.64 -1.52 0.05
N ALA A 67 15.90 -1.91 1.30
CA ALA A 67 15.57 -1.13 2.49
C ALA A 67 16.28 0.24 2.47
N ASP A 68 17.58 0.24 2.15
CA ASP A 68 18.38 1.46 2.02
C ASP A 68 17.80 2.41 0.96
N ARG A 69 17.30 1.88 -0.17
CA ARG A 69 16.66 2.69 -1.21
C ARG A 69 15.34 3.30 -0.76
N ILE A 70 14.49 2.54 -0.06
CA ILE A 70 13.23 3.03 0.50
C ILE A 70 13.52 4.10 1.56
N HIS A 71 14.45 3.83 2.47
CA HIS A 71 14.87 4.76 3.51
C HIS A 71 15.47 6.04 2.93
N LYS A 72 16.32 5.94 1.91
CA LYS A 72 16.88 7.11 1.20
C LYS A 72 15.79 7.93 0.51
N ALA A 73 14.79 7.28 -0.08
CA ALA A 73 13.66 7.97 -0.68
C ALA A 73 12.88 8.77 0.37
N ALA A 74 12.60 8.17 1.54
CA ALA A 74 11.91 8.84 2.63
C ALA A 74 12.72 9.97 3.28
N THR A 75 14.00 9.75 3.56
CA THR A 75 14.85 10.80 4.17
C THR A 75 15.13 11.97 3.23
N GLY A 76 14.89 11.81 1.93
CA GLY A 76 14.96 12.88 0.95
C GLY A 76 13.74 13.81 0.91
N THR A 77 12.65 13.50 1.64
CA THR A 77 11.47 14.37 1.70
C THR A 77 11.73 15.59 2.59
N PRO A 78 11.02 16.71 2.41
CA PRO A 78 11.08 17.86 3.34
C PRO A 78 10.76 17.45 4.79
N GLU A 79 11.46 18.04 5.77
CA GLU A 79 11.33 17.66 7.20
C GLU A 79 9.92 17.90 7.76
N GLU A 80 9.22 18.91 7.27
CA GLU A 80 7.87 19.28 7.71
C GLU A 80 6.76 18.47 7.03
N HIS A 81 7.11 17.59 6.09
CA HIS A 81 6.13 16.78 5.38
C HIS A 81 5.71 15.54 6.19
N LEU A 82 4.42 15.20 6.09
CA LEU A 82 3.92 13.88 6.44
C LEU A 82 4.34 12.88 5.37
N ILE A 83 4.81 11.71 5.79
CA ILE A 83 5.19 10.63 4.88
C ILE A 83 4.06 9.61 4.78
N ILE A 84 3.55 9.41 3.56
CA ILE A 84 2.68 8.28 3.22
C ILE A 84 3.49 7.26 2.43
N PHE A 85 3.58 6.03 2.94
CA PHE A 85 4.14 4.93 2.16
C PHE A 85 3.10 4.33 1.23
N LEU A 86 3.50 4.10 -0.02
CA LEU A 86 2.75 3.34 -1.00
C LEU A 86 3.57 2.13 -1.45
N ALA A 87 3.09 0.92 -1.17
CA ALA A 87 3.78 -0.31 -1.53
C ALA A 87 2.83 -1.31 -2.21
N HIS A 88 3.38 -2.32 -2.89
CA HIS A 88 2.54 -3.39 -3.41
C HIS A 88 2.04 -4.30 -2.29
N ASN A 89 2.90 -4.64 -1.33
CA ASN A 89 2.62 -5.47 -0.17
C ASN A 89 3.00 -4.74 1.12
N GLY A 90 2.43 -5.16 2.26
CA GLY A 90 2.71 -4.55 3.56
C GLY A 90 4.04 -5.01 4.16
N PRO A 91 4.53 -4.37 5.24
CA PRO A 91 5.75 -4.79 5.91
C PRO A 91 5.56 -6.10 6.68
N THR A 92 6.66 -6.79 6.96
CA THR A 92 6.67 -7.88 7.96
C THR A 92 6.38 -7.35 9.36
N GLY A 93 6.03 -8.25 10.28
CA GLY A 93 5.61 -7.95 11.65
C GLY A 93 4.09 -7.82 11.82
N LEU A 94 3.33 -7.97 10.74
CA LEU A 94 1.87 -7.79 10.69
C LEU A 94 1.11 -9.02 10.18
N GLY A 95 1.74 -10.20 10.22
CA GLY A 95 1.17 -11.46 9.70
C GLY A 95 1.24 -12.65 10.65
N SER A 96 0.98 -12.45 11.95
CA SER A 96 1.08 -13.49 12.97
C SER A 96 0.00 -14.58 12.85
N SER A 97 -1.19 -14.20 12.39
CA SER A 97 -2.35 -15.05 12.10
C SER A 97 -2.68 -14.97 10.62
N MET A 98 -3.37 -15.98 10.07
CA MET A 98 -3.71 -16.04 8.63
C MET A 98 -4.60 -14.87 8.18
N ASP A 99 -5.47 -14.40 9.06
CA ASP A 99 -6.40 -13.28 8.83
C ASP A 99 -5.79 -11.91 9.14
N ASP A 100 -4.54 -11.85 9.64
CA ASP A 100 -3.84 -10.58 9.82
C ASP A 100 -3.56 -9.92 8.47
N ILE A 101 -3.32 -8.60 8.50
CA ILE A 101 -3.19 -7.77 7.30
C ILE A 101 -2.09 -8.24 6.33
N CYS A 102 -1.00 -8.82 6.85
CA CYS A 102 0.08 -9.46 6.08
C CYS A 102 0.16 -10.98 6.28
N GLY A 103 -0.88 -11.61 6.83
CA GLY A 103 -0.92 -13.05 7.14
C GLY A 103 -1.04 -13.93 5.89
N LYS A 104 -0.21 -14.95 5.77
CA LYS A 104 -0.31 -15.94 4.70
C LYS A 104 -1.46 -16.91 4.98
N ASP A 105 -2.40 -17.03 4.06
CA ASP A 105 -3.63 -17.84 4.20
C ASP A 105 -3.75 -18.99 3.19
N TRP A 106 -2.80 -19.14 2.25
CA TRP A 106 -2.81 -20.18 1.21
C TRP A 106 -1.88 -21.36 1.47
N GLU A 107 -1.13 -21.36 2.57
CA GLU A 107 -0.16 -22.41 2.91
C GLU A 107 -0.40 -22.93 4.33
N TYR A 108 -0.31 -24.25 4.52
CA TYR A 108 -0.48 -24.87 5.82
C TYR A 108 0.59 -24.37 6.80
N GLY A 109 0.15 -23.85 7.95
CA GLY A 109 1.02 -23.20 8.94
C GLY A 109 1.08 -21.68 8.83
N GLY A 110 0.61 -21.09 7.73
CA GLY A 110 0.50 -19.65 7.54
C GLY A 110 1.84 -18.90 7.63
N GLY A 111 1.87 -17.85 8.45
CA GLY A 111 3.05 -17.02 8.71
C GLY A 111 3.00 -15.65 8.05
N ASP A 112 4.03 -14.85 8.31
CA ASP A 112 4.09 -13.49 7.82
C ASP A 112 4.54 -13.44 6.35
N HIS A 113 3.75 -12.80 5.50
CA HIS A 113 4.04 -12.60 4.09
C HIS A 113 4.44 -11.17 3.75
N GLY A 114 4.70 -10.32 4.74
CA GLY A 114 5.13 -8.95 4.55
C GLY A 114 6.52 -8.80 3.91
N ASP A 115 6.87 -7.55 3.62
CA ASP A 115 8.12 -7.10 3.04
C ASP A 115 9.11 -6.64 4.13
N PRO A 116 10.21 -7.36 4.39
CA PRO A 116 11.14 -7.01 5.47
C PRO A 116 12.00 -5.78 5.19
N ASP A 117 12.21 -5.43 3.92
CA ASP A 117 12.85 -4.19 3.53
C ASP A 117 11.98 -2.95 3.80
N LEU A 118 10.66 -3.09 3.69
CA LEU A 118 9.72 -2.03 4.06
C LEU A 118 9.66 -1.87 5.60
N GLU A 119 9.60 -2.99 6.33
CA GLU A 119 9.69 -2.98 7.80
C GLU A 119 10.97 -2.28 8.28
N GLU A 120 12.12 -2.65 7.72
CA GLU A 120 13.43 -2.09 8.08
C GLU A 120 13.49 -0.58 7.79
N ALA A 121 13.05 -0.14 6.60
CA ALA A 121 13.06 1.27 6.24
C ALA A 121 12.17 2.13 7.15
N ILE A 122 10.96 1.64 7.48
CA ILE A 122 10.04 2.31 8.40
C ILE A 122 10.65 2.39 9.80
N SER A 123 11.23 1.29 10.28
CA SER A 123 11.86 1.21 11.60
C SER A 123 13.02 2.20 11.74
N LEU A 124 13.88 2.30 10.72
CA LEU A 124 14.98 3.27 10.71
C LEU A 124 14.51 4.72 10.73
N LEU A 125 13.41 5.05 10.03
CA LEU A 125 12.83 6.39 10.06
C LEU A 125 12.28 6.72 11.44
N LYS A 126 11.55 5.78 12.05
CA LYS A 126 10.98 5.96 13.38
C LYS A 126 12.04 6.15 14.46
N GLN A 127 13.17 5.46 14.37
CA GLN A 127 14.31 5.65 15.29
C GLN A 127 14.88 7.08 15.27
N SER A 128 14.76 7.79 14.14
CA SER A 128 15.27 9.17 14.03
C SER A 128 14.39 10.21 14.73
N ASN A 129 13.11 9.89 15.03
CA ASN A 129 12.09 10.80 15.57
C ASN A 129 11.85 12.11 14.79
N ASN A 130 12.37 12.21 13.56
CA ASN A 130 12.26 13.42 12.72
C ASN A 130 11.12 13.36 11.70
N TYR A 131 10.52 12.19 11.50
CA TYR A 131 9.53 11.96 10.44
C TYR A 131 8.20 11.50 11.02
N SER A 132 7.11 12.02 10.47
CA SER A 132 5.75 11.59 10.79
C SER A 132 5.24 10.65 9.69
N ILE A 133 4.87 9.43 10.06
CA ILE A 133 4.37 8.40 9.15
C ILE A 133 2.92 8.07 9.55
N PRO A 134 1.91 8.87 9.18
CA PRO A 134 0.54 8.61 9.55
C PRO A 134 -0.06 7.39 8.81
N LEU A 135 0.42 7.09 7.60
CA LEU A 135 -0.15 6.05 6.74
C LEU A 135 0.92 5.25 6.00
N VAL A 136 0.79 3.93 6.06
CA VAL A 136 1.43 2.97 5.17
C VAL A 136 0.33 2.22 4.44
N THR A 137 0.15 2.47 3.15
CA THR A 137 -0.88 1.80 2.35
C THR A 137 -0.29 0.86 1.32
N PHE A 138 -0.94 -0.29 1.16
CA PHE A 138 -0.49 -1.35 0.27
C PHE A 138 -1.65 -2.20 -0.25
N GLY A 139 -1.33 -3.20 -1.08
CA GLY A 139 -2.29 -4.17 -1.60
C GLY A 139 -1.79 -5.60 -1.44
N HIS A 140 -1.85 -6.40 -2.52
CA HIS A 140 -1.41 -7.80 -2.61
C HIS A 140 -2.22 -8.80 -1.78
N MET A 141 -2.37 -8.57 -0.49
CA MET A 141 -3.03 -9.49 0.45
C MET A 141 -4.55 -9.33 0.35
N HIS A 142 -5.23 -10.16 -0.46
CA HIS A 142 -6.65 -9.98 -0.74
C HIS A 142 -7.54 -10.03 0.52
N LYS A 143 -8.63 -9.25 0.51
CA LYS A 143 -9.64 -9.17 1.59
C LYS A 143 -10.29 -10.52 1.90
N GLU A 144 -10.67 -11.28 0.87
CA GLU A 144 -11.21 -12.63 1.04
C GLU A 144 -10.06 -13.64 1.20
N LEU A 145 -10.17 -14.52 2.21
CA LEU A 145 -9.16 -15.54 2.48
C LEU A 145 -9.38 -16.79 1.61
N ALA A 146 -8.29 -17.49 1.27
CA ALA A 146 -8.27 -18.66 0.38
C ALA A 146 -9.18 -19.82 0.86
N TYR A 147 -9.36 -19.95 2.18
CA TYR A 147 -10.20 -20.99 2.79
C TYR A 147 -11.44 -20.41 3.49
N GLY A 148 -11.83 -19.18 3.13
CA GLY A 148 -12.99 -18.48 3.69
C GLY A 148 -12.66 -17.61 4.90
N GLY A 149 -13.49 -16.58 5.12
CA GLY A 149 -13.25 -15.52 6.10
C GLY A 149 -12.72 -14.24 5.47
N LEU A 150 -12.53 -13.23 6.31
CA LEU A 150 -12.10 -11.89 5.89
C LEU A 150 -10.79 -11.52 6.59
N ARG A 151 -9.88 -10.92 5.83
CA ARG A 151 -8.64 -10.33 6.31
C ARG A 151 -8.91 -9.02 7.05
N LYS A 152 -8.14 -8.76 8.11
CA LYS A 152 -8.04 -7.44 8.73
C LYS A 152 -7.44 -6.47 7.72
N MET A 153 -8.17 -5.42 7.37
CA MET A 153 -7.72 -4.44 6.36
C MET A 153 -7.00 -3.23 6.96
N ILE A 154 -7.05 -3.07 8.28
CA ILE A 154 -6.37 -2.00 9.03
C ILE A 154 -5.62 -2.61 10.21
N ALA A 155 -4.39 -2.13 10.43
CA ALA A 155 -3.64 -2.35 11.66
C ALA A 155 -2.98 -1.04 12.12
N PHE A 156 -2.62 -0.96 13.40
CA PHE A 156 -1.88 0.16 13.97
C PHE A 156 -0.65 -0.37 14.69
N ASP A 157 0.44 0.40 14.67
CA ASP A 157 1.57 0.17 15.57
C ASP A 157 1.56 1.09 16.79
N ALA A 158 2.59 0.96 17.63
CA ALA A 158 2.72 1.68 18.88
C ALA A 158 2.84 3.21 18.71
N ASP A 159 3.26 3.70 17.54
CA ASP A 159 3.37 5.13 17.25
C ASP A 159 2.11 5.69 16.57
N ASN A 160 1.03 4.90 16.51
CA ASN A 160 -0.21 5.18 15.79
C ASN A 160 -0.05 5.36 14.27
N THR A 161 0.97 4.76 13.66
CA THR A 161 1.00 4.63 12.19
C THR A 161 -0.09 3.67 11.76
N MET A 162 -0.96 4.09 10.84
CA MET A 162 -1.98 3.23 10.26
C MET A 162 -1.40 2.43 9.10
N TYR A 163 -1.56 1.11 9.14
CA TYR A 163 -1.33 0.21 8.01
C TYR A 163 -2.66 -0.09 7.35
N LEU A 164 -2.80 0.27 6.07
CA LEU A 164 -4.05 0.14 5.32
C LEU A 164 -3.85 -0.72 4.08
N ASN A 165 -4.50 -1.88 4.07
CA ASN A 165 -4.54 -2.75 2.92
C ASN A 165 -5.76 -2.38 2.06
N GLY A 166 -5.52 -2.01 0.81
CA GLY A 166 -6.54 -1.66 -0.16
C GLY A 166 -6.95 -2.80 -1.09
N ALA A 167 -6.47 -4.03 -0.90
CA ALA A 167 -6.65 -5.15 -1.84
C ALA A 167 -8.05 -5.81 -1.77
N ILE A 168 -9.04 -5.10 -2.30
CA ILE A 168 -10.39 -5.61 -2.52
C ILE A 168 -10.48 -6.16 -3.94
N VAL A 169 -10.86 -7.43 -4.12
CA VAL A 169 -10.95 -8.08 -5.43
C VAL A 169 -12.27 -8.87 -5.51
N PRO A 170 -13.05 -8.74 -6.60
CA PRO A 170 -12.82 -7.87 -7.76
C PRO A 170 -13.08 -6.39 -7.45
N ARG A 171 -12.21 -5.48 -7.93
CA ARG A 171 -12.41 -4.02 -7.82
C ARG A 171 -13.49 -3.48 -8.76
N VAL A 172 -13.80 -4.22 -9.81
CA VAL A 172 -14.82 -3.86 -10.79
C VAL A 172 -15.77 -5.04 -10.93
N LYS A 173 -17.05 -4.79 -10.65
CA LYS A 173 -18.15 -5.74 -10.84
C LYS A 173 -18.98 -5.28 -12.03
N TYR A 174 -19.57 -6.22 -12.76
CA TYR A 174 -20.45 -5.94 -13.91
C TYR A 174 -21.83 -6.53 -13.63
N PRO A 175 -22.77 -5.74 -13.08
CA PRO A 175 -24.12 -6.21 -12.80
C PRO A 175 -24.88 -6.54 -14.09
N ASP A 176 -25.83 -7.48 -14.01
CA ASP A 176 -26.70 -7.85 -15.13
C ASP A 176 -27.57 -6.67 -15.62
N SER A 177 -27.82 -5.68 -14.76
CA SER A 177 -28.53 -4.44 -15.11
C SER A 177 -27.74 -3.51 -16.04
N GLY A 178 -26.48 -3.85 -16.36
CA GLY A 178 -25.57 -3.04 -17.16
C GLY A 178 -24.69 -2.10 -16.32
N GLY A 179 -23.69 -1.51 -16.97
CA GLY A 179 -22.70 -0.63 -16.34
C GLY A 179 -21.62 -1.39 -15.57
N SER A 180 -20.96 -0.69 -14.64
CA SER A 180 -19.94 -1.26 -13.76
C SER A 180 -20.02 -0.68 -12.36
N VAL A 181 -19.73 -1.47 -11.34
CA VAL A 181 -19.56 -1.00 -9.95
C VAL A 181 -18.07 -1.05 -9.62
N ARG A 182 -17.50 0.08 -9.20
CA ARG A 182 -16.06 0.24 -8.98
C ARG A 182 -15.76 0.53 -7.52
N GLY A 183 -14.93 -0.28 -6.91
CA GLY A 183 -14.53 -0.18 -5.51
C GLY A 183 -13.23 0.61 -5.32
N PHE A 184 -13.27 1.55 -4.38
CA PHE A 184 -12.15 2.40 -3.97
C PHE A 184 -11.99 2.35 -2.45
N THR A 185 -10.80 2.69 -1.97
CA THR A 185 -10.59 2.99 -0.56
C THR A 185 -10.29 4.48 -0.45
N ILE A 186 -11.13 5.21 0.28
CA ILE A 186 -10.97 6.64 0.52
C ILE A 186 -10.40 6.82 1.92
N VAL A 187 -9.33 7.60 2.01
CA VAL A 187 -8.71 8.01 3.28
C VAL A 187 -8.85 9.52 3.39
N GLU A 188 -9.47 9.98 4.47
CA GLU A 188 -9.63 11.38 4.78
C GLU A 188 -8.60 11.81 5.82
N PHE A 189 -7.94 12.93 5.57
CA PHE A 189 -6.98 13.55 6.48
C PHE A 189 -7.50 14.90 6.97
N ALA A 190 -7.31 15.18 8.25
CA ALA A 190 -7.46 16.50 8.83
C ALA A 190 -6.33 16.77 9.83
N SER A 191 -5.71 17.95 9.74
CA SER A 191 -4.62 18.38 10.64
C SER A 191 -3.51 17.33 10.79
N GLY A 192 -3.15 16.68 9.68
CA GLY A 192 -2.12 15.65 9.60
C GLY A 192 -2.45 14.30 10.23
N LYS A 193 -3.72 14.07 10.60
CA LYS A 193 -4.22 12.80 11.12
C LYS A 193 -5.28 12.23 10.20
N ILE A 194 -5.37 10.91 10.16
CA ILE A 194 -6.46 10.22 9.47
C ILE A 194 -7.73 10.36 10.29
N THR A 195 -8.81 10.84 9.67
CA THR A 195 -10.12 11.01 10.31
C THR A 195 -11.10 9.93 9.91
N LYS A 196 -11.02 9.43 8.68
CA LYS A 196 -11.91 8.39 8.17
C LYS A 196 -11.20 7.53 7.14
N VAL A 197 -11.50 6.23 7.17
CA VAL A 197 -11.21 5.30 6.09
C VAL A 197 -12.50 4.61 5.70
N ALA A 198 -12.84 4.63 4.42
CA ALA A 198 -14.01 3.93 3.89
C ALA A 198 -13.67 3.15 2.63
N GLU A 199 -14.26 1.96 2.53
CA GLU A 199 -14.41 1.25 1.27
C GLU A 199 -15.67 1.77 0.57
N THR A 200 -15.51 2.34 -0.61
CA THR A 200 -16.54 3.07 -1.34
C THR A 200 -16.78 2.41 -2.70
N TRP A 201 -18.02 2.07 -2.99
CA TRP A 201 -18.43 1.48 -4.27
C TRP A 201 -19.27 2.48 -5.06
N VAL A 202 -18.85 2.76 -6.29
CA VAL A 202 -19.50 3.71 -7.18
C VAL A 202 -20.04 2.98 -8.40
N SER A 203 -21.33 3.14 -8.66
CA SER A 203 -21.97 2.68 -9.88
C SER A 203 -21.66 3.65 -11.03
N VAL A 204 -21.31 3.10 -12.18
CA VAL A 204 -21.00 3.83 -13.41
C VAL A 204 -21.86 3.26 -14.53
N ILE A 205 -22.82 4.05 -15.01
CA ILE A 205 -23.72 3.70 -16.11
C ILE A 205 -23.66 4.85 -17.13
N ASP A 206 -23.15 4.56 -18.32
CA ASP A 206 -22.78 5.56 -19.32
C ASP A 206 -21.87 6.64 -18.69
N ASP A 207 -22.26 7.91 -18.77
CA ASP A 207 -21.53 9.05 -18.18
C ASP A 207 -22.00 9.40 -16.76
N LYS A 208 -22.91 8.62 -16.16
CA LYS A 208 -23.45 8.88 -14.82
C LYS A 208 -22.74 8.05 -13.76
N MET A 209 -22.41 8.72 -12.66
CA MET A 209 -21.77 8.12 -11.49
C MET A 209 -22.64 8.35 -10.26
N SER A 210 -22.85 7.32 -9.45
CA SER A 210 -23.57 7.41 -8.18
C SER A 210 -22.96 6.50 -7.12
N LEU A 211 -22.92 6.95 -5.87
CA LEU A 211 -22.54 6.12 -4.74
C LEU A 211 -23.53 4.95 -4.59
N GLU A 212 -23.01 3.74 -4.51
CA GLU A 212 -23.79 2.52 -4.33
C GLU A 212 -23.68 2.02 -2.88
N GLU A 213 -22.46 1.88 -2.37
CA GLU A 213 -22.20 1.45 -1.00
C GLU A 213 -21.02 2.21 -0.40
N GLU A 214 -21.07 2.44 0.92
CA GLU A 214 -19.93 2.91 1.70
C GLU A 214 -19.81 2.06 2.98
N HIS A 215 -18.63 1.47 3.18
CA HIS A 215 -18.28 0.66 4.34
C HIS A 215 -17.20 1.39 5.11
N VAL A 216 -17.55 2.03 6.23
CA VAL A 216 -16.59 2.74 7.08
C VAL A 216 -15.72 1.73 7.83
N LEU A 217 -14.43 1.70 7.51
CA LEU A 217 -13.44 0.82 8.12
C LEU A 217 -12.81 1.47 9.38
N PHE A 218 -12.73 2.80 9.38
CA PHE A 218 -12.23 3.59 10.49
C PHE A 218 -12.92 4.96 10.48
N SER A 219 -13.28 5.46 11.65
CA SER A 219 -13.72 6.85 11.85
C SER A 219 -13.27 7.31 13.22
N ASN A 220 -12.55 8.42 13.26
CA ASN A 220 -12.28 9.12 14.49
C ASN A 220 -13.43 10.12 14.71
N ASN A 221 -14.49 9.68 15.39
CA ASN A 221 -15.55 10.59 15.82
C ASN A 221 -14.91 11.56 16.81
N GLY A 222 -14.57 12.77 16.37
CA GLY A 222 -13.85 13.72 17.20
C GLY A 222 -14.56 13.94 18.54
N GLU A 223 -13.95 13.47 19.63
CA GLU A 223 -14.08 14.20 20.87
C GLU A 223 -13.32 15.51 20.65
N VAL A 224 -14.10 16.57 20.44
CA VAL A 224 -13.62 17.94 20.61
C VAL A 224 -13.26 18.07 22.09
N SER A 225 -11.97 17.89 22.40
CA SER A 225 -11.40 18.29 23.70
C SER A 225 -11.40 19.81 23.82
#